data_AF-F6DCS7-F1
#
_entry.id   AF-F6DCS7-F1
#
_cell.length_a   1.000
_cell.length_b   1.000
_cell.length_c   1.000
_cell.angle_alpha   90.00
_cell.angle_beta   90.00
_cell.angle_gamma   90.00
#
_symmetry.space_group_name_H-M   'P 1'
#
loop_
_entity.id
_entity.type
_entity.pdbx_description
1 polymer ?
#
loop_
_entity_poly.entity_id
_entity_poly.type
_entity_poly.pdbx_seq_one_letter_code
_entity_poly.pdbx_strand_id
1 'polypeptide(L)' 'MSGNDRYLLDTNALIYLFEHGLVLPKSILFYSSISKIELLAYPSLDKADESNIRSVLALMQEIRLSYDVVE' A
#
# COMPACT_ATOMS: atom_id res chain seq x y z
N MET A 1 -23.02 9.35 -1.21
CA MET A 1 -21.85 9.53 -2.09
C MET A 1 -21.50 8.17 -2.65
N SER A 2 -21.44 8.04 -3.98
CA SER A 2 -21.28 6.78 -4.70
C SER A 2 -19.92 6.15 -4.37
N GLY A 3 -19.90 4.97 -3.73
CA GLY A 3 -18.70 4.30 -3.23
C GLY A 3 -17.90 3.55 -4.29
N ASN A 4 -17.53 4.22 -5.38
CA ASN A 4 -16.78 3.62 -6.51
C ASN A 4 -15.43 4.29 -6.79
N ASP A 5 -14.97 5.18 -5.92
CA ASP A 5 -13.66 5.81 -6.08
C ASP A 5 -12.55 4.75 -5.91
N ARG A 6 -11.53 4.87 -6.76
CA ARG A 6 -10.39 3.96 -6.82
C ARG A 6 -9.12 4.75 -6.60
N TYR A 7 -8.35 4.39 -5.58
CA TYR A 7 -7.12 5.10 -5.23
C TYR A 7 -5.93 4.16 -5.24
N LEU A 8 -4.85 4.60 -5.88
CA LEU A 8 -3.53 3.99 -5.73
C LEU A 8 -2.79 4.76 -4.65
N LEU A 9 -2.47 4.08 -3.54
CA LEU A 9 -1.67 4.69 -2.48
C LEU A 9 -0.19 4.63 -2.87
N ASP A 10 0.49 5.75 -2.69
CA ASP A 10 1.94 5.80 -2.75
C ASP A 10 2.55 5.22 -1.47
N THR A 11 3.86 5.05 -1.50
CA THR A 11 4.61 4.48 -0.37
C THR A 11 4.53 5.36 0.86
N ASN A 12 4.55 6.68 0.70
CA ASN A 12 4.45 7.61 1.84
C ASN A 12 3.07 7.53 2.51
N ALA A 13 1.97 7.52 1.76
CA ALA A 13 0.63 7.35 2.34
C ALA A 13 0.51 6.03 3.13
N LEU A 14 1.14 4.96 2.65
CA LEU A 14 1.22 3.69 3.37
C LEU A 14 2.06 3.81 4.65
N ILE A 15 3.21 4.50 4.62
CA ILE A 15 4.00 4.77 5.84
C ILE A 15 3.16 5.55 6.86
N TYR A 16 2.48 6.62 6.43
CA TYR A 16 1.59 7.39 7.31
C TYR A 16 0.44 6.55 7.88
N LEU A 17 -0.09 5.60 7.11
CA LEU A 17 -1.07 4.65 7.61
C LEU A 17 -0.51 3.79 8.75
N PHE A 18 0.71 3.27 8.59
CA PHE A 18 1.34 2.40 9.59
C PHE A 18 1.79 3.16 10.85
N GLU A 19 2.38 4.33 10.70
CA GLU A 19 2.95 5.09 11.81
C GLU A 19 1.92 5.94 12.56
N HIS A 20 0.89 6.42 11.85
CA HIS A 20 -0.01 7.45 12.38
C HIS A 20 -1.49 7.07 12.30
N GLY A 21 -1.83 5.90 11.76
CA GLY A 21 -3.21 5.42 11.70
C GLY A 21 -4.09 6.26 10.77
N LEU A 22 -3.56 6.65 9.60
CA LEU A 22 -4.32 7.36 8.57
C LEU A 22 -5.65 6.66 8.29
N VAL A 23 -6.78 7.36 8.46
CA VAL A 23 -8.10 6.81 8.15
C VAL A 23 -8.31 6.88 6.64
N LEU A 24 -8.35 5.70 6.00
CA LEU A 24 -8.57 5.60 4.57
C LEU A 24 -10.07 5.76 4.24
N PRO A 25 -10.40 6.36 3.09
CA PRO A 25 -11.78 6.45 2.63
C PRO A 25 -12.39 5.06 2.39
N LYS A 26 -13.71 4.97 2.49
CA LYS A 26 -14.46 3.76 2.08
C LYS A 26 -14.49 3.67 0.55
N SER A 27 -13.40 3.19 -0.01
CA SER A 27 -13.11 3.12 -1.45
C SER A 27 -12.35 1.84 -1.80
N ILE A 28 -12.17 1.56 -3.09
CA ILE A 28 -11.28 0.48 -3.52
C ILE A 28 -9.85 1.01 -3.50
N LEU A 29 -8.99 0.34 -2.74
CA LEU A 29 -7.63 0.76 -2.50
C LEU A 29 -6.64 -0.18 -3.17
N PHE A 30 -5.66 0.43 -3.83
CA PHE A 30 -4.60 -0.24 -4.56
C PHE A 30 -3.24 0.18 -4.01
N TYR A 31 -2.24 -0.66 -4.23
CA TYR A 31 -0.83 -0.32 -4.06
C TYR A 31 -0.02 -0.90 -5.23
N SER A 32 1.15 -0.34 -5.54
CA SER A 32 2.00 -0.87 -6.61
C SER A 32 2.96 -1.94 -6.09
N SER A 33 3.37 -2.90 -6.95
CA SER A 33 4.45 -3.83 -6.60
C SER A 33 5.74 -3.10 -6.21
N ILE A 34 6.00 -1.89 -6.74
CA ILE A 34 7.14 -1.05 -6.35
C ILE A 34 7.00 -0.57 -4.91
N SER A 35 5.84 0.00 -4.54
CA SER A 35 5.59 0.45 -3.17
C SER A 35 5.73 -0.67 -2.14
N LYS A 36 5.30 -1.88 -2.50
CA LYS A 36 5.51 -3.07 -1.65
C LYS A 36 7.00 -3.40 -1.48
N ILE A 37 7.80 -3.30 -2.55
CA ILE A 37 9.25 -3.49 -2.47
C ILE A 37 9.87 -2.44 -1.55
N GLU A 38 9.51 -1.17 -1.72
CA GLU A 38 10.03 -0.06 -0.91
C GLU A 38 9.72 -0.23 0.58
N LEU A 39 8.48 -0.60 0.93
CA LEU A 39 8.07 -0.85 2.31
C LEU A 39 8.84 -2.00 2.95
N LEU A 40 9.00 -3.11 2.22
CA LEU A 40 9.64 -4.33 2.74
C LEU A 40 11.18 -4.27 2.67
N ALA A 41 11.74 -3.34 1.91
CA ALA A 41 13.18 -3.12 1.81
C ALA A 41 13.72 -2.21 2.93
N TYR A 42 12.87 -1.71 3.84
CA TYR A 42 13.30 -0.85 4.93
C TYR A 42 14.29 -1.59 5.86
N PRO A 43 15.55 -1.12 6.00
CA PRO A 43 16.61 -1.89 6.66
C PRO A 43 16.39 -2.21 8.14
N SER A 44 15.57 -1.40 8.82
CA SER A 44 15.28 -1.56 10.26
C SER A 44 13.89 -2.13 10.51
N LEU A 45 13.26 -2.70 9.48
CA LEU A 45 11.94 -3.32 9.62
C LEU A 45 12.05 -4.58 10.47
N ASP A 46 11.38 -4.59 11.61
CA ASP A 46 11.33 -5.78 12.45
C ASP A 46 10.27 -6.78 11.93
N LYS A 47 10.25 -7.98 12.50
CA LYS A 47 9.33 -9.04 12.06
C LYS A 47 7.86 -8.73 12.34
N ALA A 48 7.58 -7.96 13.40
CA ALA A 48 6.21 -7.58 13.75
C ALA A 48 5.70 -6.53 12.76
N ASP A 49 6.52 -5.54 12.44
CA ASP A 49 6.22 -4.51 11.45
C ASP A 49 6.07 -5.13 10.05
N GLU A 50 6.97 -6.02 9.64
CA GLU A 50 6.85 -6.73 8.36
C GLU A 50 5.53 -7.52 8.28
N SER A 51 5.17 -8.23 9.37
CA SER A 51 3.92 -8.99 9.44
C SER A 51 2.69 -8.07 9.37
N ASN A 52 2.74 -6.92 10.06
CA ASN A 52 1.67 -5.92 10.03
C ASN A 52 1.49 -5.32 8.63
N ILE A 53 2.59 -4.89 7.99
CA ILE A 53 2.58 -4.38 6.61
C ILE A 53 1.94 -5.40 5.67
N ARG A 54 2.39 -6.66 5.71
CA ARG A 54 1.83 -7.72 4.86
C ARG A 54 0.35 -7.96 5.11
N SER A 55 -0.09 -7.89 6.36
CA SER A 55 -1.49 -8.08 6.74
C SER A 55 -2.39 -6.96 6.20
N VAL A 56 -1.94 -5.71 6.27
CA VAL A 56 -2.67 -4.56 5.72
C VAL A 56 -2.69 -4.58 4.19
N LEU A 57 -1.54 -4.84 3.54
CA LEU A 57 -1.47 -4.95 2.09
C LEU A 57 -2.39 -6.06 1.55
N ALA A 58 -2.63 -7.14 2.31
CA ALA A 58 -3.57 -8.20 1.93
C ALA A 58 -5.04 -7.75 1.88
N LEU A 59 -5.38 -6.59 2.46
CA LEU A 59 -6.72 -5.98 2.38
C LEU A 59 -6.91 -5.12 1.13
N MET A 60 -5.85 -4.90 0.35
CA MET A 60 -5.79 -4.02 -0.80
C MET A 60 -5.46 -4.81 -2.08
N GLN A 61 -5.68 -4.21 -3.25
CA GLN A 61 -5.32 -4.84 -4.52
C GLN A 61 -3.93 -4.41 -5.00
N GLU A 62 -3.04 -5.38 -5.23
CA GLU A 62 -1.73 -5.12 -5.84
C GLU A 62 -1.86 -4.84 -7.34
N ILE A 63 -1.33 -3.70 -7.79
CA ILE A 63 -1.07 -3.43 -9.20
C ILE A 63 0.35 -3.87 -9.51
N ARG A 64 0.45 -4.93 -10.33
CA ARG A 64 1.74 -5.41 -10.84
C ARG A 64 2.21 -4.55 -12.00
N LEU A 65 3.53 -4.41 -12.11
CA LEU A 65 4.13 -3.85 -13.31
C LEU A 65 3.77 -4.72 -14.52
N SER A 66 3.31 -4.07 -15.56
CA SER A 66 3.06 -4.67 -16.88
C SER A 66 3.65 -3.77 -17.95
N TYR A 67 3.80 -4.32 -19.15
CA TYR A 67 4.26 -3.55 -20.32
C TYR A 67 3.32 -2.40 -20.72
N ASP A 68 2.10 -2.38 -20.19
CA ASP A 68 1.12 -1.32 -20.44
C ASP A 68 1.27 -0.14 -19.47
N VAL A 69 2.07 -0.32 -18.41
CA VAL A 69 2.40 0.69 -17.40
C VAL A 69 3.90 0.97 -17.52
N VAL A 70 4.25 1.75 -18.53
CA VAL A 70 5.59 2.31 -18.78
C VAL A 70 5.53 3.81 -18.50
N GLU A 71 6.64 4.36 -18.01
CA GLU A 71 6.84 5.81 -17.82
C GLU A 71 6.37 6.66 -19.02
#